data_AF-A0A3S2VSJ4-F1
#
_entry.id   AF-A0A3S2VSJ4-F1
#
_cell.length_a   1.000
_cell.length_b   1.000
_cell.length_c   1.000
_cell.angle_alpha   90.00
_cell.angle_beta   90.00
_cell.angle_gamma   90.00
#
_symmetry.space_group_name_H-M   'P 1'
#
loop_
_entity.id
_entity.type
_entity.pdbx_description
1 polymer ?
#
loop_
_entity_poly.entity_id
_entity_poly.type
_entity_poly.pdbx_seq_one_letter_code
_entity_poly.pdbx_strand_id
1 'polypeptide(L)'
;MWVFDWLNKHATDATESEKDLASAVRFAVTGSILGLGGVLMLAVAASLAEDRAIAFALFAVLLGISGAAAVIGGLLGFLFGIPRTLQGDSGGNGGAGDRVNTNLEQISDWLTKIIVGVGLVQVQEISNQVWEAASYIETNAFPMLTWAAIGVLCVAVYFAVFSFVAGYILTRMRLSLAFIRADKQVSDVASADQMVVRQASAASMEEFRGGKTIDESVLTAARAIVEVPLREIKDAAAAADWARSQRMLGNDEASVAGFQYAVKLGVSDPEVLREYAAALRTVGDSKRSRQVAQEAVDAAVKRKDPRLAVKGKMDIALQSLYDAPPQGYLQARDQLEEIGVLSDASLEARRQYYLACAAGQEATYHRASDAEYEAARDRAAEAIRAVIEADGNSGRWVRMLLWVWDKDSPHFNPRENDLAVFFEKQDPVIDDLMRPLRRFA
;
A
#
# COMPACT_ATOMS: atom_id res chain seq x y z
N MET A 1 -24.11 38.31 4.58
CA MET A 1 -23.24 38.79 3.49
C MET A 1 -21.85 38.14 3.53
N TRP A 2 -21.12 38.21 4.66
CA TRP A 2 -19.77 37.63 4.81
C TRP A 2 -19.68 36.10 4.56
N VAL A 3 -20.67 35.33 5.04
CA VAL A 3 -20.73 33.87 4.81
C VAL A 3 -20.92 33.53 3.32
N PHE A 4 -21.72 34.31 2.59
CA PHE A 4 -21.97 34.10 1.17
C PHE A 4 -20.75 34.47 0.32
N ASP A 5 -20.03 35.53 0.66
CA ASP A 5 -18.74 35.88 0.03
C ASP A 5 -17.66 34.82 0.30
N TRP A 6 -17.57 34.32 1.53
CA TRP A 6 -16.67 33.22 1.88
C TRP A 6 -16.99 31.95 1.09
N LEU A 7 -18.28 31.59 0.97
CA LEU A 7 -18.76 30.44 0.21
C LEU A 7 -18.61 30.61 -1.31
N ASN A 8 -18.58 31.84 -1.84
CA ASN A 8 -18.37 32.07 -3.27
C ASN A 8 -16.89 32.05 -3.64
N LYS A 9 -16.02 32.59 -2.77
CA LYS A 9 -14.57 32.66 -2.99
C LYS A 9 -13.89 31.29 -2.97
N HIS A 10 -14.46 30.30 -2.28
CA HIS A 10 -13.93 28.93 -2.21
C HIS A 10 -14.54 27.98 -3.25
N ALA A 11 -15.58 28.40 -4.00
CA ALA A 11 -16.25 27.52 -4.97
C ALA A 11 -15.57 27.49 -6.35
N THR A 12 -14.69 28.45 -6.66
CA THR A 12 -14.07 28.59 -7.99
C THR A 12 -12.93 27.60 -8.25
N ASP A 13 -12.23 27.13 -7.21
CA ASP A 13 -11.14 26.13 -7.29
C ASP A 13 -11.40 24.83 -6.49
N ALA A 14 -12.62 24.66 -5.99
CA ALA A 14 -13.00 23.53 -5.12
C ALA A 14 -13.26 22.23 -5.88
N THR A 15 -12.94 21.12 -5.23
CA THR A 15 -13.35 19.77 -5.67
C THR A 15 -14.88 19.65 -5.73
N GLU A 16 -15.44 18.73 -6.54
CA GLU A 16 -16.89 18.53 -6.69
C GLU A 16 -17.59 18.32 -5.33
N SER A 17 -16.94 17.57 -4.45
CA SER A 17 -17.36 17.33 -3.07
C SER A 17 -17.40 18.59 -2.18
N GLU A 18 -16.52 19.56 -2.40
CA GLU A 18 -16.50 20.82 -1.66
C GLU A 18 -17.61 21.76 -2.14
N LYS A 19 -17.99 21.67 -3.42
CA LYS A 19 -19.15 22.37 -3.98
C LYS A 19 -20.46 21.84 -3.39
N ASP A 20 -20.58 20.52 -3.21
CA ASP A 20 -21.74 19.89 -2.57
C ASP A 20 -21.86 20.25 -1.08
N LEU A 21 -20.74 20.30 -0.37
CA LEU A 21 -20.72 20.77 1.01
C LEU A 21 -21.14 22.25 1.09
N ALA A 22 -20.64 23.09 0.19
CA ALA A 22 -21.00 24.50 0.14
C ALA A 22 -22.50 24.68 -0.18
N SER A 23 -23.07 23.88 -1.08
CA SER A 23 -24.50 23.94 -1.43
C SER A 23 -25.39 23.57 -0.24
N ALA A 24 -24.99 22.57 0.55
CA ALA A 24 -25.72 22.19 1.75
C ALA A 24 -25.62 23.20 2.89
N VAL A 25 -24.45 23.84 3.07
CA VAL A 25 -24.32 24.96 4.01
C VAL A 25 -25.23 26.13 3.57
N ARG A 26 -25.28 26.44 2.26
CA ARG A 26 -26.19 27.46 1.72
C ARG A 26 -27.65 27.10 1.94
N PHE A 27 -28.04 25.83 1.78
CA PHE A 27 -29.38 25.35 2.08
C PHE A 27 -29.73 25.57 3.56
N ALA A 28 -28.86 25.13 4.48
CA ALA A 28 -29.05 25.27 5.93
C ALA A 28 -29.19 26.74 6.35
N VAL A 29 -28.32 27.62 5.84
CA VAL A 29 -28.35 29.06 6.15
C VAL A 29 -29.60 29.71 5.59
N THR A 30 -29.94 29.46 4.31
CA THR A 30 -31.10 30.08 3.65
C THR A 30 -32.41 29.67 4.34
N GLY A 31 -32.61 28.38 4.65
CA GLY A 31 -33.83 27.95 5.32
C GLY A 31 -33.94 28.44 6.77
N SER A 32 -32.81 28.61 7.48
CA SER A 32 -32.80 29.24 8.80
C SER A 32 -33.21 30.71 8.74
N ILE A 33 -32.70 31.46 7.73
CA ILE A 33 -33.07 32.86 7.51
C ILE A 33 -34.55 32.99 7.16
N LEU A 34 -35.08 32.13 6.28
CA LEU A 34 -36.51 32.13 5.93
C LEU A 34 -37.40 31.83 7.14
N GLY A 35 -37.01 30.86 7.98
CA GLY A 35 -37.72 30.55 9.21
C GLY A 35 -37.74 31.71 10.19
N LEU A 36 -36.57 32.34 10.44
CA LEU A 36 -36.47 33.52 11.31
C LEU A 36 -37.22 34.72 10.73
N GLY A 37 -37.23 34.87 9.41
CA GLY A 37 -38.05 35.85 8.70
C GLY A 37 -39.54 35.63 8.93
N GLY A 38 -40.01 34.38 8.94
CA GLY A 38 -41.38 34.02 9.30
C GLY A 38 -41.72 34.39 10.75
N VAL A 39 -40.84 34.10 11.71
CA VAL A 39 -41.01 34.50 13.11
C VAL A 39 -41.06 36.01 13.26
N LEU A 40 -40.18 36.74 12.57
CA LEU A 40 -40.18 38.20 12.57
C LEU A 40 -41.45 38.77 11.93
N MET A 41 -41.93 38.18 10.83
CA MET A 41 -43.17 38.59 10.16
C MET A 41 -44.38 38.43 11.09
N LEU A 42 -44.45 37.33 11.84
CA LEU A 42 -45.50 37.09 12.84
C LEU A 42 -45.44 38.15 13.96
N ALA A 43 -44.25 38.48 14.46
CA ALA A 43 -44.08 39.53 15.45
C ALA A 43 -44.47 40.92 14.92
N VAL A 44 -44.11 41.24 13.68
CA VAL A 44 -44.48 42.51 13.03
C VAL A 44 -46.00 42.57 12.82
N ALA A 45 -46.62 41.50 12.34
CA ALA A 45 -48.08 41.43 12.20
C ALA A 45 -48.79 41.64 13.54
N ALA A 46 -48.29 41.02 14.62
CA ALA A 46 -48.80 41.25 15.97
C ALA A 46 -48.61 42.72 16.41
N SER A 47 -47.48 43.36 16.10
CA SER A 47 -47.24 44.77 16.45
C SER A 47 -48.17 45.77 15.75
N LEU A 48 -48.78 45.36 14.63
CA LEU A 48 -49.75 46.17 13.89
C LEU A 48 -51.18 45.97 14.40
N ALA A 49 -51.46 44.82 15.02
CA ALA A 49 -52.77 44.46 15.55
C ALA A 49 -52.93 44.75 17.06
N GLU A 50 -51.83 44.67 17.81
CA GLU A 50 -51.78 44.67 19.28
C GLU A 50 -50.71 45.65 19.83
N ASP A 51 -50.57 45.72 21.16
CA ASP A 51 -49.52 46.53 21.82
C ASP A 51 -48.10 46.06 21.43
N ARG A 52 -47.20 47.01 21.19
CA ARG A 52 -45.79 46.77 20.86
C ARG A 52 -45.07 45.95 21.93
N ALA A 53 -45.45 46.08 23.20
CA ALA A 53 -44.90 45.26 24.27
C ALA A 53 -45.26 43.78 24.12
N ILE A 54 -46.49 43.48 23.69
CA ILE A 54 -46.99 42.12 23.44
C ILE A 54 -46.28 41.53 22.22
N ALA A 55 -46.11 42.31 21.15
CA ALA A 55 -45.37 41.89 19.96
C ALA A 55 -43.90 41.54 20.24
N PHE A 56 -43.25 42.29 21.14
CA PHE A 56 -41.88 41.98 21.57
C PHE A 56 -41.80 40.70 22.40
N ALA A 57 -42.75 40.48 23.32
CA ALA A 57 -42.84 39.24 24.09
C ALA A 57 -43.10 38.02 23.18
N LEU A 58 -44.00 38.15 22.21
CA LEU A 58 -44.26 37.16 21.16
C LEU A 58 -42.99 36.78 20.40
N PHE A 59 -42.26 37.79 19.92
CA PHE A 59 -41.00 37.58 19.23
C PHE A 59 -39.99 36.82 20.08
N ALA A 60 -39.80 37.24 21.33
CA ALA A 60 -38.83 36.62 22.24
C ALA A 60 -39.16 35.15 22.55
N VAL A 61 -40.44 34.84 22.81
CA VAL A 61 -40.89 33.48 23.10
C VAL A 61 -40.76 32.59 21.85
N LEU A 62 -41.23 33.04 20.69
CA LEU A 62 -41.11 32.28 19.44
C LEU A 62 -39.65 32.07 19.03
N LEU A 63 -38.78 33.05 19.26
CA LEU A 63 -37.34 32.91 19.01
C LEU A 63 -36.72 31.88 19.95
N GLY A 64 -37.09 31.87 21.23
CA GLY A 64 -36.62 30.88 22.21
C GLY A 64 -37.04 29.45 21.82
N ILE A 65 -38.31 29.26 21.44
CA ILE A 65 -38.84 27.98 20.98
C ILE A 65 -38.14 27.52 19.70
N SER A 66 -37.94 28.43 18.75
CA SER A 66 -37.22 28.16 17.50
C SER A 66 -35.80 27.67 17.77
N GLY A 67 -35.09 28.32 18.71
CA GLY A 67 -33.74 27.92 19.12
C GLY A 67 -33.69 26.54 19.78
N ALA A 68 -34.59 26.29 20.72
CA ALA A 68 -34.67 24.98 21.40
C ALA A 68 -34.98 23.85 20.42
N ALA A 69 -35.98 24.05 19.55
CA ALA A 69 -36.35 23.09 18.51
C ALA A 69 -35.20 22.84 17.51
N ALA A 70 -34.50 23.90 17.10
CA ALA A 70 -33.36 23.79 16.19
C ALA A 70 -32.19 23.01 16.81
N VAL A 71 -31.91 23.18 18.09
CA VAL A 71 -30.86 22.43 18.80
C VAL A 71 -31.23 20.95 18.90
N ILE A 72 -32.46 20.63 19.29
CA ILE A 72 -32.92 19.24 19.39
C ILE A 72 -32.91 18.57 18.01
N GLY A 73 -33.50 19.24 17.01
CA GLY A 73 -33.52 18.78 15.63
C GLY A 73 -32.12 18.56 15.09
N GLY A 74 -31.23 19.53 15.24
CA GLY A 74 -29.84 19.46 14.79
C GLY A 74 -29.04 18.35 15.46
N LEU A 75 -29.23 18.12 16.77
CA LEU A 75 -28.57 17.05 17.51
C LEU A 75 -29.03 15.67 17.04
N LEU A 76 -30.35 15.50 16.83
CA LEU A 76 -30.88 14.28 16.23
C LEU A 76 -30.36 14.11 14.80
N GLY A 77 -30.36 15.17 13.98
CA GLY A 77 -29.83 15.15 12.63
C GLY A 77 -28.37 14.73 12.59
N PHE A 78 -27.55 15.29 13.48
CA PHE A 78 -26.16 14.89 13.68
C PHE A 78 -26.05 13.39 14.00
N LEU A 79 -26.78 12.92 14.99
CA LEU A 79 -26.71 11.52 15.44
C LEU A 79 -27.07 10.55 14.30
N PHE A 80 -28.19 10.79 13.61
CA PHE A 80 -28.63 9.98 12.48
C PHE A 80 -27.76 10.16 11.23
N GLY A 81 -27.05 11.28 11.11
CA GLY A 81 -26.17 11.59 9.99
C GLY A 81 -24.79 10.95 10.05
N ILE A 82 -24.42 10.34 11.20
CA ILE A 82 -23.14 9.63 11.33
C ILE A 82 -23.10 8.45 10.34
N PRO A 83 -22.13 8.40 9.40
CA PRO A 83 -22.03 7.32 8.45
C PRO A 83 -21.76 6.01 9.18
N ARG A 84 -22.53 4.97 8.86
CA ARG A 84 -22.31 3.61 9.37
C ARG A 84 -21.44 2.88 8.37
N THR A 85 -20.32 2.35 8.83
CA THR A 85 -19.55 1.42 8.01
C THR A 85 -20.35 0.13 7.96
N LEU A 86 -20.92 -0.19 6.79
CA LEU A 86 -21.36 -1.56 6.54
C LEU A 86 -20.09 -2.40 6.55
N GLN A 87 -19.75 -2.97 7.71
CA GLN A 87 -18.92 -4.17 7.75
C GLN A 87 -19.70 -5.23 6.98
N GLY A 88 -19.47 -5.27 5.67
CA GLY A 88 -19.94 -6.36 4.84
C GLY A 88 -19.29 -7.63 5.34
N ASP A 89 -20.12 -8.62 5.66
CA ASP A 89 -19.77 -10.05 5.69
C ASP A 89 -19.41 -10.56 4.28
N SER A 90 -18.55 -9.82 3.57
CA SER A 90 -18.09 -10.12 2.23
C SER A 90 -16.59 -10.36 2.29
N GLY A 91 -16.20 -11.64 2.24
CA GLY A 91 -14.81 -12.03 2.01
C GLY A 91 -14.29 -11.38 0.72
N GLY A 92 -13.34 -10.46 0.87
CA GLY A 92 -12.75 -9.75 -0.26
C GLY A 92 -11.86 -8.60 0.20
N ASN A 93 -10.55 -8.85 0.17
CA ASN A 93 -9.47 -7.91 -0.10
C ASN A 93 -9.75 -6.41 0.21
N GLY A 94 -9.52 -5.99 1.45
CA GLY A 94 -9.51 -4.59 1.86
C GLY A 94 -8.51 -4.39 2.99
N GLY A 95 -7.46 -3.61 2.73
CA GLY A 95 -6.32 -3.39 3.63
C GLY A 95 -6.71 -2.74 4.95
N ALA A 96 -5.96 -3.07 5.99
CA ALA A 96 -6.05 -2.50 7.32
C ALA A 96 -5.53 -1.04 7.32
N GLY A 97 -6.39 -0.11 6.89
CA GLY A 97 -6.37 1.25 7.40
C GLY A 97 -7.14 1.25 8.71
N ASP A 98 -6.46 1.62 9.80
CA ASP A 98 -7.02 1.57 11.14
C ASP A 98 -8.37 2.31 11.19
N ARG A 99 -9.33 1.64 11.80
CA ARG A 99 -10.74 2.00 11.83
C ARG A 99 -10.89 3.40 12.41
N VAL A 100 -11.35 4.34 11.59
CA VAL A 100 -11.76 5.65 12.10
C VAL A 100 -12.75 5.45 13.25
N ASN A 101 -12.37 5.95 14.41
CA ASN A 101 -12.99 5.82 15.74
C ASN A 101 -14.44 5.27 15.74
N THR A 102 -14.58 3.94 15.63
CA THR A 102 -15.89 3.24 15.65
C THR A 102 -16.66 3.46 16.94
N ASN A 103 -16.03 4.03 17.98
CA ASN A 103 -16.72 4.39 19.21
C ASN A 103 -17.86 5.38 18.96
N LEU A 104 -17.69 6.41 18.11
CA LEU A 104 -18.78 7.36 17.83
C LEU A 104 -19.87 6.73 16.96
N GLU A 105 -19.51 5.82 16.06
CA GLU A 105 -20.46 5.07 15.24
C GLU A 105 -21.30 4.12 16.11
N GLN A 106 -20.63 3.30 16.93
CA GLN A 106 -21.28 2.39 17.87
C GLN A 106 -22.11 3.17 18.88
N ILE A 107 -21.57 4.31 19.37
CA ILE A 107 -22.29 5.18 20.31
C ILE A 107 -23.48 5.89 19.63
N SER A 108 -23.44 6.11 18.32
CA SER A 108 -24.62 6.62 17.62
C SER A 108 -25.67 5.53 17.41
N ASP A 109 -25.26 4.30 17.08
CA ASP A 109 -26.18 3.23 16.77
C ASP A 109 -27.01 2.76 17.97
N TRP A 110 -26.41 2.52 19.14
CA TRP A 110 -27.18 2.21 20.36
C TRP A 110 -28.12 3.37 20.74
N LEU A 111 -27.64 4.62 20.67
CA LEU A 111 -28.42 5.78 21.08
C LEU A 111 -29.61 6.03 20.13
N THR A 112 -29.41 5.93 18.81
CA THR A 112 -30.50 6.03 17.83
C THR A 112 -31.53 4.92 18.02
N LYS A 113 -31.11 3.67 18.29
CA LYS A 113 -32.02 2.56 18.60
C LYS A 113 -32.84 2.82 19.86
N ILE A 114 -32.22 3.34 20.92
CA ILE A 114 -32.94 3.71 22.16
C ILE A 114 -33.93 4.84 21.88
N ILE A 115 -33.53 5.90 21.18
CA ILE A 115 -34.40 7.05 20.87
C ILE A 115 -35.60 6.59 20.04
N VAL A 116 -35.39 5.80 18.99
CA VAL A 116 -36.50 5.27 18.17
C VAL A 116 -37.37 4.30 18.96
N GLY A 117 -36.76 3.41 19.75
CA GLY A 117 -37.47 2.42 20.56
C GLY A 117 -38.36 3.07 21.63
N VAL A 118 -37.80 3.99 22.43
CA VAL A 118 -38.55 4.73 23.45
C VAL A 118 -39.55 5.67 22.82
N GLY A 119 -39.18 6.37 21.75
CA GLY A 119 -40.06 7.28 21.03
C GLY A 119 -41.30 6.59 20.46
N LEU A 120 -41.16 5.37 19.95
CA LEU A 120 -42.29 4.60 19.42
C LEU A 120 -43.27 4.19 20.53
N VAL A 121 -42.75 3.78 21.69
CA VAL A 121 -43.57 3.37 22.84
C VAL A 121 -44.26 4.56 23.52
N GLN A 122 -43.58 5.71 23.58
CA GLN A 122 -44.07 6.91 24.27
C GLN A 122 -44.70 7.95 23.35
N VAL A 123 -44.99 7.63 22.09
CA VAL A 123 -45.43 8.63 21.09
C VAL A 123 -46.69 9.39 21.53
N GLN A 124 -47.64 8.71 22.17
CA GLN A 124 -48.88 9.33 22.67
C GLN A 124 -48.59 10.30 23.83
N GLU A 125 -47.79 9.87 24.79
CA GLU A 125 -47.39 10.69 25.94
C GLU A 125 -46.62 11.94 25.51
N ILE A 126 -45.67 11.79 24.58
CA ILE A 126 -44.92 12.90 23.99
C ILE A 126 -45.88 13.87 23.30
N SER A 127 -46.86 13.36 22.53
CA SER A 127 -47.82 14.22 21.84
C SER A 127 -48.70 15.02 22.81
N ASN A 128 -49.11 14.42 23.92
CA ASN A 128 -49.88 15.10 24.97
C ASN A 128 -49.05 16.19 25.64
N GLN A 129 -47.81 15.89 26.04
CA GLN A 129 -46.93 16.88 26.68
C GLN A 129 -46.58 18.05 25.76
N VAL A 130 -46.38 17.79 24.47
CA VAL A 130 -46.14 18.83 23.46
C VAL A 130 -47.38 19.71 23.30
N TRP A 131 -48.58 19.11 23.28
CA TRP A 131 -49.83 19.87 23.25
C TRP A 131 -50.02 20.70 24.53
N GLU A 132 -49.81 20.11 25.70
CA GLU A 132 -49.90 20.81 26.99
C GLU A 132 -48.92 21.98 27.08
N ALA A 133 -47.68 21.80 26.62
CA ALA A 133 -46.69 22.87 26.57
C ALA A 133 -47.13 24.01 25.62
N ALA A 134 -47.66 23.68 24.45
CA ALA A 134 -48.17 24.67 23.50
C ALA A 134 -49.39 25.42 24.06
N SER A 135 -50.34 24.70 24.69
CA SER A 135 -51.51 25.30 25.35
C SER A 135 -51.13 26.13 26.57
N TYR A 136 -50.10 25.74 27.32
CA TYR A 136 -49.56 26.53 28.42
C TYR A 136 -48.98 27.86 27.91
N ILE A 137 -48.22 27.81 26.81
CA ILE A 137 -47.66 29.01 26.17
C ILE A 137 -48.79 29.89 25.62
N GLU A 138 -49.80 29.33 24.96
CA GLU A 138 -50.99 30.08 24.52
C GLU A 138 -51.68 30.77 25.70
N THR A 139 -51.95 30.04 26.78
CA THR A 139 -52.67 30.57 27.94
C THR A 139 -51.90 31.68 28.67
N ASN A 140 -50.58 31.53 28.81
CA ASN A 140 -49.78 32.41 29.65
C ASN A 140 -49.03 33.51 28.88
N ALA A 141 -48.62 33.24 27.65
CA ALA A 141 -47.90 34.21 26.83
C ALA A 141 -48.82 34.92 25.84
N PHE A 142 -49.86 34.25 25.34
CA PHE A 142 -50.68 34.72 24.21
C PHE A 142 -52.20 34.65 24.45
N PRO A 143 -52.74 35.05 25.60
CA PRO A 143 -54.14 34.81 25.97
C PRO A 143 -55.17 35.48 25.04
N MET A 144 -54.76 36.46 24.24
CA MET A 144 -55.62 37.20 23.30
C MET A 144 -55.57 36.66 21.86
N LEU A 145 -54.65 35.75 21.55
CA LEU A 145 -54.47 35.19 20.21
C LEU A 145 -55.13 33.82 20.11
N THR A 146 -56.25 33.74 19.40
CA THR A 146 -56.90 32.46 19.09
C THR A 146 -55.98 31.60 18.25
N TRP A 147 -55.84 30.31 18.60
CA TRP A 147 -55.04 29.32 17.86
C TRP A 147 -53.52 29.50 18.01
N ALA A 148 -53.07 30.21 19.06
CA ALA A 148 -51.65 30.45 19.26
C ALA A 148 -50.87 29.16 19.53
N ALA A 149 -51.46 28.15 20.19
CA ALA A 149 -50.80 26.85 20.38
C ALA A 149 -50.44 26.19 19.05
N ILE A 150 -51.33 26.25 18.05
CA ILE A 150 -51.06 25.70 16.71
C ILE A 150 -49.92 26.45 16.04
N GLY A 151 -49.90 27.79 16.14
CA GLY A 151 -48.81 28.61 15.61
C GLY A 151 -47.46 28.26 16.24
N VAL A 152 -47.41 28.11 17.58
CA VAL A 152 -46.22 27.68 18.32
C VAL A 152 -45.75 26.30 17.87
N LEU A 153 -46.66 25.34 17.70
CA LEU A 153 -46.34 23.99 17.22
C LEU A 153 -45.79 24.02 15.79
N CYS A 154 -46.39 24.79 14.88
CA CYS A 154 -45.90 24.92 13.50
C CYS A 154 -44.46 25.47 13.46
N VAL A 155 -44.16 26.50 14.26
CA VAL A 155 -42.81 27.07 14.38
C VAL A 155 -41.84 26.02 14.95
N ALA A 156 -42.21 25.38 16.05
CA ALA A 156 -41.37 24.35 16.68
C ALA A 156 -41.08 23.19 15.72
N VAL A 157 -42.10 22.65 15.04
CA VAL A 157 -41.97 21.56 14.08
C VAL A 157 -41.11 21.97 12.89
N TYR A 158 -41.30 23.19 12.35
CA TYR A 158 -40.47 23.69 11.26
C TYR A 158 -38.99 23.68 11.63
N PHE A 159 -38.63 24.30 12.75
CA PHE A 159 -37.22 24.40 13.17
C PHE A 159 -36.65 23.03 13.56
N ALA A 160 -37.42 22.18 14.23
CA ALA A 160 -36.98 20.82 14.57
C ALA A 160 -36.70 19.98 13.32
N VAL A 161 -37.63 19.92 12.36
CA VAL A 161 -37.49 19.11 11.14
C VAL A 161 -36.41 19.69 10.23
N PHE A 162 -36.39 21.01 10.04
CA PHE A 162 -35.40 21.65 9.17
C PHE A 162 -33.98 21.47 9.71
N SER A 163 -33.77 21.72 11.01
CA SER A 163 -32.46 21.53 11.62
C SER A 163 -32.05 20.06 11.69
N PHE A 164 -33.01 19.13 11.79
CA PHE A 164 -32.75 17.69 11.63
C PHE A 164 -32.20 17.37 10.24
N VAL A 165 -32.88 17.78 9.17
CA VAL A 165 -32.45 17.52 7.79
C VAL A 165 -31.11 18.20 7.50
N ALA A 166 -30.94 19.45 7.91
CA ALA A 166 -29.68 20.19 7.74
C ALA A 166 -28.54 19.52 8.51
N GLY A 167 -28.76 19.16 9.77
CA GLY A 167 -27.78 18.46 10.62
C GLY A 167 -27.38 17.10 10.04
N TYR A 168 -28.36 16.34 9.54
CA TYR A 168 -28.15 15.06 8.88
C TYR A 168 -27.27 15.18 7.64
N ILE A 169 -27.65 16.06 6.71
CA ILE A 169 -26.94 16.26 5.44
C ILE A 169 -25.52 16.75 5.70
N LEU A 170 -25.35 17.76 6.56
CA LEU A 170 -24.03 18.32 6.87
C LEU A 170 -23.12 17.30 7.54
N THR A 171 -23.64 16.53 8.50
CA THR A 171 -22.87 15.51 9.22
C THR A 171 -22.46 14.39 8.29
N ARG A 172 -23.41 13.87 7.49
CA ARG A 172 -23.17 12.79 6.55
C ARG A 172 -22.12 13.18 5.51
N MET A 173 -22.16 14.39 4.96
CA MET A 173 -21.16 14.81 3.98
C MET A 173 -19.81 15.13 4.60
N ARG A 174 -19.76 15.87 5.72
CA ARG A 174 -18.48 16.21 6.37
C ARG A 174 -17.73 14.98 6.85
N LEU A 175 -18.42 14.04 7.50
CA LEU A 175 -17.79 12.82 8.02
C LEU A 175 -17.41 11.86 6.89
N SER A 176 -18.26 11.67 5.88
CA SER A 176 -17.92 10.80 4.74
C SER A 176 -16.69 11.32 3.97
N LEU A 177 -16.57 12.64 3.80
CA LEU A 177 -15.41 13.24 3.13
C LEU A 177 -14.14 13.21 3.99
N ALA A 178 -14.26 13.38 5.30
CA ALA A 178 -13.14 13.21 6.22
C ALA A 178 -12.61 11.77 6.19
N PHE A 179 -13.50 10.77 6.11
CA PHE A 179 -13.13 9.36 6.02
C PHE A 179 -12.43 9.03 4.69
N ILE A 180 -12.98 9.48 3.56
CA ILE A 180 -12.36 9.25 2.23
C ILE A 180 -10.97 9.90 2.13
N ARG A 181 -10.78 11.11 2.71
CA ARG A 181 -9.49 11.80 2.70
C ARG A 181 -8.45 11.11 3.58
N ALA A 182 -8.87 10.59 4.74
CA ALA A 182 -8.00 9.81 5.62
C ALA A 182 -7.58 8.47 4.98
N ASP A 183 -8.53 7.76 4.36
CA ASP A 183 -8.25 6.48 3.69
C ASP A 183 -7.32 6.66 2.47
N LYS A 184 -7.54 7.71 1.67
CA LYS A 184 -6.74 7.98 0.46
C LYS A 184 -5.29 8.40 0.75
N GLN A 185 -5.06 9.16 1.84
CA GLN A 185 -3.70 9.55 2.23
C GLN A 185 -2.86 8.36 2.72
N VAL A 186 -3.48 7.35 3.33
CA VAL A 186 -2.79 6.13 3.77
C VAL A 186 -2.52 5.19 2.59
N SER A 187 -3.46 5.07 1.65
CA SER A 187 -3.28 4.20 0.46
C SER A 187 -2.22 4.71 -0.52
N ASP A 188 -2.17 6.03 -0.75
CA ASP A 188 -1.27 6.64 -1.73
C ASP A 188 0.20 6.64 -1.25
N VAL A 189 0.44 6.75 0.06
CA VAL A 189 1.79 6.64 0.66
C VAL A 189 2.26 5.18 0.71
N ALA A 190 1.39 4.25 1.13
CA ALA A 190 1.75 2.83 1.22
C ALA A 190 2.00 2.18 -0.15
N SER A 191 1.26 2.57 -1.20
CA SER A 191 1.43 2.01 -2.55
C SER A 191 2.65 2.56 -3.28
N ALA A 192 3.02 3.83 -3.05
CA ALA A 192 4.24 4.41 -3.58
C ALA A 192 5.49 3.75 -2.96
N ASP A 193 5.52 3.59 -1.64
CA ASP A 193 6.64 2.94 -0.94
C ASP A 193 6.76 1.44 -1.30
N GLN A 194 5.64 0.71 -1.39
CA GLN A 194 5.64 -0.69 -1.82
C GLN A 194 6.10 -0.87 -3.28
N MET A 195 5.71 0.03 -4.20
CA MET A 195 6.13 -0.07 -5.59
C MET A 195 7.62 0.27 -5.76
N VAL A 196 8.12 1.27 -5.03
CA VAL A 196 9.56 1.58 -4.96
C VAL A 196 10.33 0.39 -4.39
N VAL A 197 9.86 -0.24 -3.31
CA VAL A 197 10.52 -1.42 -2.72
C VAL A 197 10.44 -2.64 -3.63
N ARG A 198 9.34 -2.87 -4.36
CA ARG A 198 9.23 -3.97 -5.35
C ARG A 198 10.16 -3.81 -6.53
N GLN A 199 10.26 -2.60 -7.09
CA GLN A 199 11.18 -2.32 -8.19
C GLN A 199 12.63 -2.34 -7.69
N ALA A 200 12.88 -1.78 -6.50
CA ALA A 200 14.19 -1.77 -5.89
C ALA A 200 14.60 -3.14 -5.36
N SER A 201 13.72 -4.10 -5.05
CA SER A 201 14.11 -5.46 -4.64
C SER A 201 14.60 -6.28 -5.84
N ALA A 202 13.88 -6.19 -6.96
CA ALA A 202 14.29 -6.78 -8.22
C ALA A 202 15.62 -6.17 -8.73
N ALA A 203 15.76 -4.84 -8.61
CA ALA A 203 16.99 -4.13 -8.99
C ALA A 203 18.14 -4.37 -8.00
N SER A 204 17.91 -4.29 -6.68
CA SER A 204 18.94 -4.44 -5.64
C SER A 204 19.57 -5.82 -5.63
N MET A 205 18.85 -6.89 -5.97
CA MET A 205 19.46 -8.22 -6.11
C MET A 205 20.48 -8.26 -7.26
N GLU A 206 20.24 -7.51 -8.33
CA GLU A 206 21.16 -7.38 -9.46
C GLU A 206 22.21 -6.27 -9.28
N GLU A 207 21.93 -5.23 -8.49
CA GLU A 207 22.81 -4.12 -8.18
C GLU A 207 23.81 -4.46 -7.05
N PHE A 208 23.36 -5.16 -6.01
CA PHE A 208 24.22 -5.69 -4.93
C PHE A 208 25.23 -6.69 -5.50
N ARG A 209 24.80 -7.57 -6.41
CA ARG A 209 25.69 -8.47 -7.16
C ARG A 209 26.64 -7.72 -8.12
N GLY A 210 26.28 -6.51 -8.53
CA GLY A 210 27.09 -5.63 -9.38
C GLY A 210 27.90 -4.59 -8.63
N GLY A 211 28.03 -4.70 -7.30
CA GLY A 211 28.82 -3.78 -6.47
C GLY A 211 28.26 -2.36 -6.29
N LYS A 212 27.00 -2.11 -6.65
CA LYS A 212 26.33 -0.81 -6.43
C LYS A 212 25.71 -0.74 -5.03
N THR A 213 25.90 0.39 -4.35
CA THR A 213 25.23 0.72 -3.08
C THR A 213 23.74 1.00 -3.31
N ILE A 214 22.87 0.40 -2.48
CA ILE A 214 21.43 0.65 -2.49
C ILE A 214 21.17 2.10 -2.04
N ASP A 215 20.25 2.80 -2.72
CA ASP A 215 19.88 4.19 -2.41
C ASP A 215 19.28 4.30 -0.99
N GLU A 216 19.66 5.33 -0.23
CA GLU A 216 19.19 5.53 1.16
C GLU A 216 17.67 5.75 1.25
N SER A 217 17.04 6.29 0.20
CA SER A 217 15.58 6.41 0.12
C SER A 217 14.89 5.05 0.13
N VAL A 218 15.47 4.06 -0.56
CA VAL A 218 14.99 2.67 -0.57
C VAL A 218 15.19 2.02 0.79
N LEU A 219 16.34 2.23 1.43
CA LEU A 219 16.60 1.71 2.77
C LEU A 219 15.64 2.31 3.80
N THR A 220 15.26 3.58 3.65
CA THR A 220 14.28 4.24 4.51
C THR A 220 12.89 3.60 4.35
N ALA A 221 12.44 3.36 3.11
CA ALA A 221 11.18 2.67 2.85
C ALA A 221 11.20 1.22 3.39
N ALA A 222 12.32 0.50 3.21
CA ALA A 222 12.49 -0.84 3.75
C ALA A 222 12.38 -0.86 5.29
N ARG A 223 12.98 0.12 5.98
CA ARG A 223 12.88 0.27 7.45
C ARG A 223 11.42 0.46 7.88
N ALA A 224 10.65 1.31 7.20
CA ALA A 224 9.24 1.53 7.52
C ALA A 224 8.39 0.25 7.35
N ILE A 225 8.66 -0.55 6.32
CA ILE A 225 7.92 -1.80 6.08
C ILE A 225 8.19 -2.83 7.18
N VAL A 226 9.44 -2.95 7.65
CA VAL A 226 9.79 -4.00 8.64
C VAL A 226 9.33 -3.70 10.05
N GLU A 227 8.93 -2.45 10.35
CA GLU A 227 8.30 -2.08 11.63
C GLU A 227 6.96 -2.79 11.83
N VAL A 228 6.26 -3.15 10.75
CA VAL A 228 5.04 -3.95 10.82
C VAL A 228 5.37 -5.39 11.24
N PRO A 229 4.82 -5.90 12.36
CA PRO A 229 5.07 -7.27 12.77
C PRO A 229 4.57 -8.27 11.73
N LEU A 230 5.41 -9.23 11.32
CA LEU A 230 5.07 -10.21 10.27
C LEU A 230 3.74 -10.94 10.51
N ARG A 231 3.37 -11.18 11.76
CA ARG A 231 2.11 -11.87 12.15
C ARG A 231 0.86 -11.05 11.87
N GLU A 232 0.97 -9.73 11.76
CA GLU A 232 -0.14 -8.83 11.46
C GLU A 232 -0.38 -8.73 9.95
N ILE A 233 0.63 -9.10 9.14
CA ILE A 233 0.52 -9.15 7.69
C ILE A 233 -0.33 -10.36 7.30
N LYS A 234 -1.42 -10.14 6.58
CA LYS A 234 -2.31 -11.19 6.09
C LYS A 234 -2.30 -11.34 4.57
N ASP A 235 -1.78 -10.33 3.88
CA ASP A 235 -1.62 -10.36 2.43
C ASP A 235 -0.30 -11.02 2.04
N ALA A 236 -0.38 -11.93 1.07
CA ALA A 236 0.74 -12.76 0.66
C ALA A 236 1.83 -11.92 -0.04
N ALA A 237 1.44 -10.91 -0.83
CA ALA A 237 2.38 -10.03 -1.52
C ALA A 237 3.06 -9.05 -0.56
N ALA A 238 2.32 -8.50 0.41
CA ALA A 238 2.87 -7.67 1.47
C ALA A 238 3.88 -8.44 2.36
N ALA A 239 3.64 -9.72 2.62
CA ALA A 239 4.59 -10.57 3.33
C ALA A 239 5.89 -10.79 2.53
N ALA A 240 5.79 -10.91 1.19
CA ALA A 240 6.95 -10.98 0.31
C ALA A 240 7.72 -9.65 0.28
N ASP A 241 7.02 -8.51 0.27
CA ASP A 241 7.64 -7.18 0.33
C ASP A 241 8.35 -6.96 1.68
N TRP A 242 7.74 -7.42 2.79
CA TRP A 242 8.40 -7.43 4.09
C TRP A 242 9.67 -8.28 4.08
N ALA A 243 9.63 -9.47 3.47
CA ALA A 243 10.79 -10.34 3.34
C ALA A 243 11.93 -9.72 2.51
N ARG A 244 11.58 -9.02 1.43
CA ARG A 244 12.52 -8.24 0.60
C ARG A 244 13.18 -7.12 1.40
N SER A 245 12.38 -6.34 2.14
CA SER A 245 12.88 -5.27 2.99
C SER A 245 13.85 -5.78 4.06
N GLN A 246 13.53 -6.91 4.72
CA GLN A 246 14.45 -7.53 5.66
C GLN A 246 15.78 -7.89 5.01
N ARG A 247 15.74 -8.44 3.79
CA ARG A 247 16.94 -8.81 3.04
C ARG A 247 17.80 -7.60 2.67
N MET A 248 17.18 -6.50 2.22
CA MET A 248 17.88 -5.25 1.92
C MET A 248 18.61 -4.69 3.15
N LEU A 249 18.03 -4.89 4.33
CA LEU A 249 18.60 -4.47 5.60
C LEU A 249 19.65 -5.46 6.18
N GLY A 250 19.95 -6.55 5.46
CA GLY A 250 20.91 -7.56 5.88
C GLY A 250 20.37 -8.57 6.89
N ASN A 251 19.06 -8.59 7.14
CA ASN A 251 18.42 -9.52 8.08
C ASN A 251 17.98 -10.80 7.36
N ASP A 252 18.95 -11.62 6.93
CA ASP A 252 18.71 -12.80 6.08
C ASP A 252 17.77 -13.84 6.72
N GLU A 253 17.91 -14.14 8.02
CA GLU A 253 17.03 -15.09 8.72
C GLU A 253 15.57 -14.60 8.77
N ALA A 254 15.37 -13.31 9.04
CA ALA A 254 14.05 -12.70 9.04
C ALA A 254 13.46 -12.71 7.63
N SER A 255 14.27 -12.43 6.60
CA SER A 255 13.85 -12.53 5.20
C SER A 255 13.33 -13.93 4.86
N VAL A 256 14.06 -14.98 5.25
CA VAL A 256 13.62 -16.37 5.06
C VAL A 256 12.28 -16.64 5.74
N ALA A 257 12.10 -16.18 6.98
CA ALA A 257 10.83 -16.32 7.70
C ALA A 257 9.67 -15.59 7.01
N GLY A 258 9.92 -14.39 6.48
CA GLY A 258 8.96 -13.60 5.71
C GLY A 258 8.52 -14.30 4.43
N PHE A 259 9.47 -14.81 3.63
CA PHE A 259 9.15 -15.55 2.42
C PHE A 259 8.43 -16.86 2.71
N GLN A 260 8.86 -17.61 3.74
CA GLN A 260 8.14 -18.81 4.20
C GLN A 260 6.69 -18.49 4.55
N TYR A 261 6.46 -17.36 5.22
CA TYR A 261 5.12 -16.92 5.59
C TYR A 261 4.30 -16.48 4.36
N ALA A 262 4.91 -15.77 3.41
CA ALA A 262 4.27 -15.40 2.13
C ALA A 262 3.82 -16.65 1.34
N VAL A 263 4.67 -17.69 1.26
CA VAL A 263 4.30 -18.97 0.63
C VAL A 263 3.15 -19.65 1.36
N LYS A 264 3.13 -19.62 2.71
CA LYS A 264 2.00 -20.16 3.50
C LYS A 264 0.69 -19.42 3.25
N LEU A 265 0.74 -18.11 2.96
CA LEU A 265 -0.42 -17.30 2.57
C LEU A 265 -0.85 -17.54 1.11
N GLY A 266 -0.10 -18.33 0.34
CA GLY A 266 -0.46 -18.73 -1.02
C GLY A 266 0.29 -17.99 -2.13
N VAL A 267 1.40 -17.28 -1.85
CA VAL A 267 2.25 -16.78 -2.95
C VAL A 267 2.79 -17.95 -3.77
N SER A 268 2.47 -17.94 -5.05
CA SER A 268 3.03 -18.86 -6.05
C SER A 268 3.74 -18.12 -7.19
N ASP A 269 4.10 -16.85 -6.98
CA ASP A 269 4.82 -16.08 -7.99
C ASP A 269 6.25 -16.64 -8.13
N PRO A 270 6.65 -17.15 -9.32
CA PRO A 270 8.00 -17.64 -9.57
C PRO A 270 9.12 -16.66 -9.22
N GLU A 271 8.91 -15.34 -9.35
CA GLU A 271 9.94 -14.36 -9.00
C GLU A 271 10.15 -14.30 -7.48
N VAL A 272 9.06 -14.31 -6.70
CA VAL A 272 9.13 -14.39 -5.23
C VAL A 272 9.75 -15.71 -4.78
N LEU A 273 9.42 -16.84 -5.43
CA LEU A 273 10.02 -18.13 -5.11
C LEU A 273 11.53 -18.15 -5.41
N ARG A 274 11.98 -17.53 -6.51
CA ARG A 274 13.43 -17.38 -6.79
C ARG A 274 14.14 -16.55 -5.74
N GLU A 275 13.54 -15.44 -5.32
CA GLU A 275 14.09 -14.62 -4.24
C GLU A 275 14.17 -15.39 -2.92
N TYR A 276 13.13 -16.15 -2.60
CA TYR A 276 13.08 -17.02 -1.43
C TYR A 276 14.18 -18.08 -1.46
N ALA A 277 14.37 -18.78 -2.58
CA ALA A 277 15.47 -19.73 -2.76
C ALA A 277 16.83 -19.05 -2.54
N ALA A 278 17.01 -17.86 -3.12
CA ALA A 278 18.25 -17.12 -2.94
C ALA A 278 18.49 -16.69 -1.48
N ALA A 279 17.44 -16.42 -0.69
CA ALA A 279 17.55 -16.11 0.75
C ALA A 279 17.87 -17.36 1.58
N LEU A 280 17.30 -18.51 1.24
CA LEU A 280 17.67 -19.80 1.87
C LEU A 280 19.15 -20.12 1.66
N ARG A 281 19.69 -19.80 0.48
CA ARG A 281 21.12 -19.97 0.19
C ARG A 281 22.01 -19.08 1.06
N THR A 282 21.61 -17.82 1.34
CA THR A 282 22.44 -16.91 2.16
C THR A 282 22.53 -17.39 3.61
N VAL A 283 21.48 -18.02 4.13
CA VAL A 283 21.49 -18.64 5.48
C VAL A 283 22.03 -20.08 5.50
N GLY A 284 22.47 -20.63 4.36
CA GLY A 284 23.08 -21.96 4.28
C GLY A 284 22.12 -23.15 4.17
N ASP A 285 20.81 -22.94 3.99
CA ASP A 285 19.84 -24.03 3.75
C ASP A 285 19.81 -24.42 2.26
N SER A 286 20.90 -25.01 1.79
CA SER A 286 21.09 -25.39 0.37
C SER A 286 20.07 -26.43 -0.10
N LYS A 287 19.61 -27.32 0.80
CA LYS A 287 18.63 -28.35 0.45
C LYS A 287 17.27 -27.72 0.14
N ARG A 288 16.77 -26.85 1.01
CA ARG A 288 15.49 -26.17 0.78
C ARG A 288 15.60 -25.15 -0.35
N SER A 289 16.73 -24.46 -0.47
CA SER A 289 17.02 -23.53 -1.57
C SER A 289 16.80 -24.20 -2.93
N ARG A 290 17.40 -25.39 -3.14
CA ARG A 290 17.25 -26.15 -4.39
C ARG A 290 15.80 -26.55 -4.67
N GLN A 291 15.09 -27.02 -3.65
CA GLN A 291 13.68 -27.38 -3.79
C GLN A 291 12.84 -26.17 -4.24
N VAL A 292 12.97 -25.04 -3.56
CA VAL A 292 12.20 -23.83 -3.86
C VAL A 292 12.59 -23.25 -5.23
N ALA A 293 13.87 -23.33 -5.61
CA ALA A 293 14.32 -22.92 -6.93
C ALA A 293 13.65 -23.75 -8.05
N GLN A 294 13.50 -25.06 -7.85
CA GLN A 294 12.78 -25.91 -8.79
C GLN A 294 11.28 -25.57 -8.84
N GLU A 295 10.64 -25.37 -7.68
CA GLU A 295 9.24 -24.92 -7.61
C GLU A 295 9.04 -23.59 -8.38
N ALA A 296 10.02 -22.69 -8.33
CA ALA A 296 9.99 -21.44 -9.08
C ALA A 296 10.10 -21.65 -10.60
N VAL A 297 10.94 -22.58 -11.06
CA VAL A 297 11.03 -22.95 -12.48
C VAL A 297 9.70 -23.55 -12.95
N ASP A 298 9.13 -24.48 -12.19
CA ASP A 298 7.88 -25.13 -12.53
C ASP A 298 6.72 -24.12 -12.60
N ALA A 299 6.69 -23.16 -11.66
CA ALA A 299 5.72 -22.07 -11.67
C ALA A 299 5.89 -21.13 -12.88
N ALA A 300 7.12 -20.81 -13.28
CA ALA A 300 7.41 -20.02 -14.48
C ALA A 300 6.98 -20.73 -15.77
N VAL A 301 7.27 -22.04 -15.88
CA VAL A 301 6.82 -22.88 -17.00
C VAL A 301 5.30 -22.91 -17.08
N LYS A 302 4.62 -23.10 -15.93
CA LYS A 302 3.14 -23.07 -15.86
C LYS A 302 2.56 -21.73 -16.30
N ARG A 303 3.22 -20.62 -15.97
CA ARG A 303 2.86 -19.26 -16.43
C ARG A 303 3.21 -18.99 -17.90
N LYS A 304 3.87 -19.93 -18.58
CA LYS A 304 4.40 -19.77 -19.94
C LYS A 304 5.36 -18.58 -20.06
N ASP A 305 6.19 -18.38 -19.03
CA ASP A 305 7.24 -17.37 -19.02
C ASP A 305 8.61 -18.04 -19.23
N PRO A 306 9.06 -18.22 -20.49
CA PRO A 306 10.31 -18.91 -20.79
C PRO A 306 11.53 -18.13 -20.28
N ARG A 307 11.46 -16.80 -20.25
CA ARG A 307 12.56 -15.95 -19.78
C ARG A 307 12.79 -16.20 -18.29
N LEU A 308 11.72 -16.24 -17.49
CA LEU A 308 11.83 -16.47 -16.06
C LEU A 308 12.20 -17.91 -15.72
N ALA A 309 11.71 -18.89 -16.49
CA ALA A 309 12.10 -20.30 -16.35
C ALA A 309 13.60 -20.49 -16.59
N VAL A 310 14.15 -19.87 -17.64
CA VAL A 310 15.60 -19.89 -17.94
C VAL A 310 16.41 -19.26 -16.80
N LYS A 311 15.97 -18.10 -16.27
CA LYS A 311 16.63 -17.48 -15.12
C LYS A 311 16.64 -18.42 -13.89
N GLY A 312 15.53 -19.11 -13.62
CA GLY A 312 15.45 -20.09 -12.54
C GLY A 312 16.39 -21.28 -12.73
N LYS A 313 16.46 -21.84 -13.95
CA LYS A 313 17.42 -22.90 -14.29
C LYS A 313 18.87 -22.46 -14.08
N MET A 314 19.22 -21.22 -14.43
CA MET A 314 20.55 -20.66 -14.17
C MET A 314 20.84 -20.48 -12.68
N ASP A 315 19.86 -20.12 -11.86
CA ASP A 315 20.06 -20.03 -10.40
C ASP A 315 20.30 -21.41 -9.77
N ILE A 316 19.75 -22.48 -10.36
CA ILE A 316 20.03 -23.86 -9.95
C ILE A 316 21.46 -24.24 -10.36
N ALA A 317 21.87 -23.94 -11.60
CA ALA A 317 23.24 -24.18 -12.06
C ALA A 317 24.28 -23.45 -11.20
N LEU A 318 24.01 -22.20 -10.83
CA LEU A 318 24.85 -21.46 -9.90
C LEU A 318 24.95 -22.15 -8.53
N GLN A 319 23.89 -22.75 -8.01
CA GLN A 319 23.95 -23.49 -6.75
C GLN A 319 24.85 -24.72 -6.86
N SER A 320 24.78 -25.44 -8.00
CA SER A 320 25.63 -26.60 -8.28
C SER A 320 27.12 -26.23 -8.28
N LEU A 321 27.50 -25.03 -8.72
CA LEU A 321 28.89 -24.55 -8.68
C LEU A 321 29.47 -24.44 -7.26
N TYR A 322 28.65 -24.39 -6.21
CA TYR A 322 29.14 -24.40 -4.83
C TYR A 322 29.14 -25.80 -4.19
N ASP A 323 28.68 -26.83 -4.90
CA ASP A 323 28.84 -28.22 -4.45
C ASP A 323 30.29 -28.69 -4.70
N ALA A 324 30.70 -29.74 -3.98
CA ALA A 324 32.06 -30.23 -4.05
C ALA A 324 32.46 -30.69 -5.47
N PRO A 325 33.64 -30.30 -5.97
CA PRO A 325 34.24 -30.88 -7.16
C PRO A 325 34.48 -32.39 -7.02
N PRO A 326 34.35 -33.19 -8.11
CA PRO A 326 34.03 -32.75 -9.47
C PRO A 326 32.53 -32.58 -9.75
N GLN A 327 31.65 -33.10 -8.88
CA GLN A 327 30.22 -33.19 -9.18
C GLN A 327 29.57 -31.81 -9.36
N GLY A 328 30.00 -30.80 -8.59
CA GLY A 328 29.43 -29.45 -8.66
C GLY A 328 29.52 -28.82 -10.04
N TYR A 329 30.73 -28.68 -10.58
CA TYR A 329 30.94 -28.09 -11.91
C TYR A 329 30.39 -28.97 -13.05
N LEU A 330 30.38 -30.30 -12.90
CA LEU A 330 29.78 -31.20 -13.89
C LEU A 330 28.27 -30.98 -13.98
N GLN A 331 27.58 -30.95 -12.84
CA GLN A 331 26.14 -30.70 -12.81
C GLN A 331 25.78 -29.30 -13.33
N ALA A 332 26.56 -28.28 -12.93
CA ALA A 332 26.35 -26.92 -13.41
C ALA A 332 26.47 -26.86 -14.94
N ARG A 333 27.51 -27.48 -15.51
CA ARG A 333 27.72 -27.53 -16.96
C ARG A 333 26.56 -28.24 -17.67
N ASP A 334 26.19 -29.44 -17.23
CA ASP A 334 25.10 -30.21 -17.84
C ASP A 334 23.78 -29.40 -17.84
N GLN A 335 23.48 -28.74 -16.72
CA GLN A 335 22.31 -27.87 -16.58
C GLN A 335 22.34 -26.65 -17.51
N LEU A 336 23.51 -26.02 -17.72
CA LEU A 336 23.68 -24.85 -18.58
C LEU A 336 23.67 -25.22 -20.08
N GLU A 337 24.17 -26.40 -20.42
CA GLU A 337 24.12 -26.95 -21.79
C GLU A 337 22.69 -27.32 -22.18
N GLU A 338 21.90 -27.89 -21.26
CA GLU A 338 20.47 -28.21 -21.49
C GLU A 338 19.63 -26.96 -21.81
N ILE A 339 20.00 -25.78 -21.28
CA ILE A 339 19.32 -24.51 -21.60
C ILE A 339 19.46 -24.15 -23.08
N GLY A 340 20.58 -24.54 -23.71
CA GLY A 340 20.89 -24.16 -25.10
C GLY A 340 21.21 -22.68 -25.28
N VAL A 341 21.57 -22.31 -26.51
CA VAL A 341 21.91 -20.92 -26.88
C VAL A 341 20.69 -20.03 -26.81
N LEU A 342 20.81 -18.89 -26.11
CA LEU A 342 19.72 -17.95 -25.89
C LEU A 342 19.79 -16.77 -26.87
N SER A 343 18.62 -16.30 -27.32
CA SER A 343 18.52 -15.09 -28.15
C SER A 343 18.64 -13.79 -27.34
N ASP A 344 18.36 -13.83 -26.03
CA ASP A 344 18.56 -12.69 -25.14
C ASP A 344 20.04 -12.57 -24.78
N ALA A 345 20.69 -11.54 -25.32
CA ALA A 345 22.12 -11.31 -25.16
C ALA A 345 22.58 -11.22 -23.69
N SER A 346 21.76 -10.64 -22.80
CA SER A 346 22.10 -10.51 -21.38
C SER A 346 22.04 -11.84 -20.64
N LEU A 347 21.03 -12.66 -20.96
CA LEU A 347 20.92 -14.02 -20.41
C LEU A 347 21.96 -14.96 -21.02
N GLU A 348 22.30 -14.80 -22.29
CA GLU A 348 23.36 -15.58 -22.93
C GLU A 348 24.72 -15.26 -22.31
N ALA A 349 25.06 -13.98 -22.12
CA ALA A 349 26.28 -13.58 -21.43
C ALA A 349 26.35 -14.16 -20.00
N ARG A 350 25.22 -14.21 -19.28
CA ARG A 350 25.14 -14.86 -17.96
C ARG A 350 25.40 -16.36 -18.04
N ARG A 351 24.80 -17.05 -19.00
CA ARG A 351 24.95 -18.50 -19.21
C ARG A 351 26.42 -18.84 -19.45
N GLN A 352 27.05 -18.09 -20.35
CA GLN A 352 28.45 -18.26 -20.73
C GLN A 352 29.40 -17.91 -19.58
N TYR A 353 29.05 -16.90 -18.77
CA TYR A 353 29.81 -16.61 -17.54
C TYR A 353 29.83 -17.80 -16.57
N TYR A 354 28.68 -18.46 -16.33
CA TYR A 354 28.64 -19.65 -15.47
C TYR A 354 29.35 -20.86 -16.11
N LEU A 355 29.31 -21.03 -17.44
CA LEU A 355 30.09 -22.05 -18.14
C LEU A 355 31.60 -21.81 -17.99
N ALA A 356 32.05 -20.55 -18.09
CA ALA A 356 33.44 -20.18 -17.84
C ALA A 356 33.86 -20.52 -16.40
N CYS A 357 33.01 -20.22 -15.41
CA CYS A 357 33.28 -20.57 -14.01
C CYS A 357 33.37 -22.10 -13.81
N ALA A 358 32.43 -22.87 -14.37
CA ALA A 358 32.49 -24.34 -14.32
C ALA A 358 33.79 -24.89 -14.92
N ALA A 359 34.21 -24.37 -16.06
CA ALA A 359 35.46 -24.75 -16.72
C ALA A 359 36.70 -24.33 -15.91
N GLY A 360 36.67 -23.18 -15.22
CA GLY A 360 37.72 -22.76 -14.31
C GLY A 360 37.85 -23.63 -13.05
N GLN A 361 36.71 -24.05 -12.47
CA GLN A 361 36.70 -25.04 -11.39
C GLN A 361 37.27 -26.39 -11.84
N GLU A 362 36.92 -26.83 -13.06
CA GLU A 362 37.48 -28.05 -13.65
C GLU A 362 38.99 -27.94 -13.88
N ALA A 363 39.48 -26.81 -14.41
CA ALA A 363 40.90 -26.55 -14.57
C ALA A 363 41.64 -26.52 -13.22
N THR A 364 40.99 -26.01 -12.18
CA THR A 364 41.51 -26.04 -10.80
C THR A 364 41.60 -27.47 -10.27
N TYR A 365 40.57 -28.27 -10.48
CA TYR A 365 40.55 -29.68 -10.06
C TYR A 365 41.62 -30.52 -10.79
N HIS A 366 41.79 -30.29 -12.09
CA HIS A 366 42.76 -30.99 -12.94
C HIS A 366 44.11 -30.27 -13.05
N ARG A 367 44.44 -29.36 -12.12
CA ARG A 367 45.63 -28.49 -12.21
C ARG A 367 46.95 -29.24 -12.42
N ALA A 368 47.04 -30.49 -11.94
CA ALA A 368 48.22 -31.35 -12.02
C ALA A 368 48.32 -32.18 -13.32
N SER A 369 47.27 -32.18 -14.15
CA SER A 369 47.17 -32.97 -15.38
C SER A 369 47.15 -32.02 -16.58
N ASP A 370 48.24 -31.95 -17.34
CA ASP A 370 48.37 -30.97 -18.43
C ASP A 370 47.25 -31.12 -19.48
N ALA A 371 46.95 -32.35 -19.91
CA ALA A 371 45.92 -32.60 -20.91
C ALA A 371 44.50 -32.23 -20.43
N GLU A 372 44.14 -32.57 -19.19
CA GLU A 372 42.82 -32.25 -18.64
C GLU A 372 42.68 -30.77 -18.30
N TYR A 373 43.75 -30.15 -17.79
CA TYR A 373 43.83 -28.71 -17.58
C TYR A 373 43.68 -27.94 -18.89
N GLU A 374 44.37 -28.35 -19.96
CA GLU A 374 44.27 -27.72 -21.28
C GLU A 374 42.85 -27.84 -21.87
N ALA A 375 42.21 -29.00 -21.74
CA ALA A 375 40.84 -29.19 -22.19
C ALA A 375 39.84 -28.30 -21.42
N ALA A 376 40.03 -28.14 -20.11
CA ALA A 376 39.22 -27.25 -19.29
C ALA A 376 39.50 -25.76 -19.63
N ARG A 377 40.77 -25.40 -19.86
CA ARG A 377 41.19 -24.07 -20.30
C ARG A 377 40.55 -23.69 -21.63
N ASP A 378 40.51 -24.59 -22.61
CA ASP A 378 39.92 -24.32 -23.92
C ASP A 378 38.41 -24.04 -23.81
N ARG A 379 37.71 -24.81 -22.98
CA ARG A 379 36.28 -24.56 -22.67
C ARG A 379 36.08 -23.24 -21.95
N ALA A 380 36.95 -22.89 -21.01
CA ALA A 380 36.91 -21.58 -20.33
C ALA A 380 37.14 -20.43 -21.34
N ALA A 381 38.11 -20.57 -22.24
CA ALA A 381 38.41 -19.57 -23.27
C ALA A 381 37.24 -19.39 -24.26
N GLU A 382 36.59 -20.48 -24.68
CA GLU A 382 35.39 -20.42 -25.52
C GLU A 382 34.25 -19.66 -24.82
N ALA A 383 33.94 -20.03 -23.59
CA ALA A 383 32.89 -19.38 -22.81
C ALA A 383 33.20 -17.89 -22.55
N ILE A 384 34.46 -17.54 -22.22
CA ILE A 384 34.89 -16.14 -22.05
C ILE A 384 34.67 -15.33 -23.33
N ARG A 385 35.05 -15.86 -24.50
CA ARG A 385 34.80 -15.18 -25.79
C ARG A 385 33.32 -14.94 -26.02
N ALA A 386 32.49 -15.94 -25.71
CA ALA A 386 31.04 -15.83 -25.84
C ALA A 386 30.44 -14.79 -24.88
N VAL A 387 30.98 -14.65 -23.66
CA VAL A 387 30.60 -13.53 -22.76
C VAL A 387 30.93 -12.18 -23.38
N ILE A 388 32.15 -12.02 -23.91
CA ILE A 388 32.60 -10.76 -24.50
C ILE A 388 31.73 -10.38 -25.71
N GLU A 389 31.35 -11.35 -26.53
CA GLU A 389 30.48 -11.15 -27.69
C GLU A 389 29.05 -10.79 -27.27
N ALA A 390 28.48 -11.51 -26.28
CA ALA A 390 27.09 -11.33 -25.86
C ALA A 390 26.85 -10.11 -24.97
N ASP A 391 27.82 -9.71 -24.12
CA ASP A 391 27.65 -8.61 -23.15
C ASP A 391 27.63 -7.22 -23.81
N GLY A 392 28.12 -7.11 -25.06
CA GLY A 392 28.11 -5.87 -25.85
C GLY A 392 28.73 -4.68 -25.10
N ASN A 393 28.05 -3.53 -25.11
CA ASN A 393 28.49 -2.30 -24.42
C ASN A 393 28.13 -2.26 -22.92
N SER A 394 27.46 -3.27 -22.36
CA SER A 394 27.02 -3.27 -20.95
C SER A 394 28.20 -3.40 -19.97
N GLY A 395 29.21 -4.20 -20.38
CA GLY A 395 30.41 -4.50 -19.62
C GLY A 395 30.16 -5.16 -18.25
N ARG A 396 28.92 -5.57 -17.94
CA ARG A 396 28.54 -6.13 -16.65
C ARG A 396 29.17 -7.49 -16.43
N TRP A 397 28.98 -8.41 -17.36
CA TRP A 397 29.50 -9.78 -17.24
C TRP A 397 31.02 -9.81 -17.48
N VAL A 398 31.53 -8.90 -18.30
CA VAL A 398 32.98 -8.67 -18.43
C VAL A 398 33.60 -8.26 -17.09
N ARG A 399 32.99 -7.35 -16.32
CA ARG A 399 33.45 -7.02 -14.96
C ARG A 399 33.43 -8.23 -14.04
N MET A 400 32.36 -9.02 -14.07
CA MET A 400 32.26 -10.24 -13.26
C MET A 400 33.37 -11.25 -13.58
N LEU A 401 33.72 -11.43 -14.86
CA LEU A 401 34.86 -12.27 -15.25
C LEU A 401 36.17 -11.76 -14.64
N LEU A 402 36.40 -10.45 -14.66
CA LEU A 402 37.60 -9.84 -14.07
C LEU A 402 37.64 -10.08 -12.55
N TRP A 403 36.51 -9.96 -11.86
CA TRP A 403 36.45 -10.14 -10.40
C TRP A 403 36.73 -11.57 -9.94
N VAL A 404 36.45 -12.58 -10.77
CA VAL A 404 36.72 -13.99 -10.44
C VAL A 404 38.04 -14.53 -11.01
N TRP A 405 38.73 -13.75 -11.85
CA TRP A 405 40.01 -14.08 -12.47
C TRP A 405 41.18 -13.32 -11.85
N ASP A 406 41.08 -11.99 -11.76
CA ASP A 406 42.20 -11.11 -11.39
C ASP A 406 42.36 -11.02 -9.88
N LYS A 407 43.32 -11.77 -9.33
CA LYS A 407 43.59 -11.79 -7.88
C LYS A 407 44.09 -10.46 -7.32
N ASP A 408 44.65 -9.61 -8.17
CA ASP A 408 45.16 -8.30 -7.78
C ASP A 408 44.06 -7.24 -7.81
N SER A 409 42.85 -7.59 -8.25
CA SER A 409 41.72 -6.67 -8.29
C SER A 409 41.24 -6.29 -6.89
N PRO A 410 40.92 -5.01 -6.62
CA PRO A 410 40.29 -4.58 -5.36
C PRO A 410 38.90 -5.21 -5.15
N HIS A 411 38.30 -5.75 -6.20
CA HIS A 411 36.99 -6.43 -6.17
C HIS A 411 37.09 -7.95 -6.13
N PHE A 412 38.31 -8.50 -6.06
CA PHE A 412 38.51 -9.94 -5.95
C PHE A 412 37.95 -10.48 -4.65
N ASN A 413 37.06 -11.48 -4.74
CA ASN A 413 36.55 -12.19 -3.59
C ASN A 413 37.16 -13.60 -3.56
N PRO A 414 37.92 -13.99 -2.52
CA PRO A 414 38.51 -15.32 -2.43
C PRO A 414 37.50 -16.47 -2.46
N ARG A 415 36.22 -16.21 -2.21
CA ARG A 415 35.12 -17.19 -2.34
C ARG A 415 34.51 -17.27 -3.74
N GLU A 416 34.83 -16.33 -4.61
CA GLU A 416 34.36 -16.23 -6.00
C GLU A 416 35.60 -16.15 -6.90
N ASN A 417 36.32 -17.26 -7.01
CA ASN A 417 37.67 -17.32 -7.58
C ASN A 417 37.80 -18.37 -8.69
N ASP A 418 36.69 -18.70 -9.35
CA ASP A 418 36.59 -19.84 -10.27
C ASP A 418 37.62 -19.81 -11.41
N LEU A 419 38.00 -18.61 -11.88
CA LEU A 419 38.96 -18.42 -12.96
C LEU A 419 40.38 -18.10 -12.47
N ALA A 420 40.59 -17.98 -11.16
CA ALA A 420 41.85 -17.50 -10.60
C ALA A 420 43.03 -18.46 -10.84
N VAL A 421 42.76 -19.74 -11.11
CA VAL A 421 43.79 -20.72 -11.48
C VAL A 421 44.57 -20.31 -12.73
N PHE A 422 43.90 -19.68 -13.70
CA PHE A 422 44.52 -19.22 -14.94
C PHE A 422 45.45 -18.03 -14.68
N PHE A 423 45.03 -17.11 -13.82
CA PHE A 423 45.85 -15.98 -13.38
C PHE A 423 47.11 -16.45 -12.64
N GLU A 424 46.97 -17.41 -11.72
CA GLU A 424 48.09 -17.98 -10.98
C GLU A 424 49.10 -18.72 -11.89
N LYS A 425 48.59 -19.42 -12.91
CA LYS A 425 49.43 -20.12 -13.89
C LYS A 425 49.99 -19.21 -14.98
N GLN A 426 49.58 -17.94 -15.04
CA GLN A 426 49.90 -17.00 -16.12
C GLN A 426 49.57 -17.62 -17.49
N ASP A 427 48.36 -18.19 -17.59
CA ASP A 427 47.93 -18.94 -18.76
C ASP A 427 47.81 -18.00 -19.97
N PRO A 428 48.62 -18.16 -21.04
CA PRO A 428 48.74 -17.16 -22.10
C PRO A 428 47.42 -16.96 -22.86
N VAL A 429 46.61 -18.03 -23.00
CA VAL A 429 45.38 -17.98 -23.80
C VAL A 429 44.29 -17.21 -23.06
N ILE A 430 44.18 -17.42 -21.75
CA ILE A 430 43.21 -16.69 -20.92
C ILE A 430 43.69 -15.25 -20.69
N ASP A 431 44.99 -15.05 -20.46
CA ASP A 431 45.58 -13.72 -20.27
C ASP A 431 45.38 -12.82 -21.49
N ASP A 432 45.55 -13.33 -22.70
CA ASP A 432 45.32 -12.59 -23.95
C ASP A 432 43.87 -12.14 -24.10
N LEU A 433 42.91 -12.92 -23.60
CA LEU A 433 41.49 -12.57 -23.60
C LEU A 433 41.16 -11.55 -22.50
N MET A 434 41.72 -11.73 -21.31
CA MET A 434 41.27 -11.04 -20.10
C MET A 434 42.01 -9.73 -19.81
N ARG A 435 43.33 -9.65 -20.06
CA ARG A 435 44.13 -8.44 -19.78
C ARG A 435 43.60 -7.18 -20.49
N PRO A 436 43.17 -7.22 -21.77
CA PRO A 436 42.59 -6.05 -22.44
C PRO A 436 41.29 -5.56 -21.80
N LEU A 437 40.58 -6.43 -21.08
CA LEU A 437 39.30 -6.12 -20.45
C LEU A 437 39.47 -5.34 -19.15
N ARG A 438 40.67 -5.26 -18.55
CA ARG A 438 40.94 -4.47 -17.33
C ARG A 438 40.50 -3.00 -17.42
N ARG A 439 40.34 -2.45 -18.63
CA ARG A 439 39.74 -1.12 -18.85
C ARG A 439 38.29 -0.99 -18.35
N PHE A 440 37.61 -2.11 -18.13
CA PHE A 440 36.25 -2.18 -17.61
C PHE A 440 36.19 -2.42 -16.10
N ALA A 441 37.32 -2.73 -15.46
CA ALA A 441 37.44 -3.11 -14.05
C ALA A 441 37.02 -1.99 -13.10
#